data_AF-A0A651HSG4-F1
#
_entry.id   AF-A0A651HSG4-F1
#
_cell.length_a   1.000
_cell.length_b   1.000
_cell.length_c   1.000
_cell.angle_alpha   90.00
_cell.angle_beta   90.00
_cell.angle_gamma   90.00
#
_symmetry.space_group_name_H-M   'P 1'
#
loop_
_entity.id
_entity.type
_entity.pdbx_description
1 polymer ?
#
loop_
_entity_poly.entity_id
_entity_poly.type
_entity_poly.pdbx_seq_one_letter_code
_entity_poly.pdbx_strand_id
1 'polypeptide(L)'
;MDAITGAGSIHSQALRAIQQAAGGGQPPQAPESGTGFADTLKRVIGDASELQVESQNAIDAFVRGDPIEIHQVMAAVEEAGIALELLIEIRNRLTEAYRTVIQMQN
;
A
#
# COMPACT_ATOMS: atom_id res chain seq x y z
N MET A 1 28.47 -67.25 6.11
CA MET A 1 28.62 -66.72 4.73
C MET A 1 27.39 -65.85 4.48
N ASP A 2 27.40 -64.61 4.96
CA ASP A 2 26.29 -63.65 4.82
C ASP A 2 26.90 -62.28 4.56
N ALA A 3 26.97 -61.88 3.29
CA ALA A 3 27.42 -60.53 2.91
C ALA A 3 27.06 -60.16 1.46
N ILE A 4 25.82 -60.39 0.99
CA ILE A 4 25.36 -59.80 -0.30
C ILE A 4 23.86 -59.47 -0.25
N THR A 5 23.44 -58.49 0.55
CA THR A 5 22.12 -57.82 0.42
C THR A 5 22.21 -56.38 0.93
N GLY A 6 22.98 -55.53 0.23
CA GLY A 6 23.17 -54.13 0.61
C GLY A 6 23.22 -53.10 -0.53
N ALA A 7 23.18 -53.53 -1.79
CA ALA A 7 23.43 -52.64 -2.93
C ALA A 7 22.16 -52.15 -3.68
N GLY A 8 20.98 -52.70 -3.39
CA GLY A 8 19.74 -52.37 -4.11
C GLY A 8 18.88 -51.25 -3.50
N SER A 9 19.02 -50.96 -2.20
CA SER A 9 18.17 -50.01 -1.48
C SER A 9 18.65 -48.55 -1.59
N ILE A 10 19.96 -48.34 -1.72
CA ILE A 10 20.59 -47.01 -1.76
C ILE A 10 20.19 -46.25 -3.05
N HIS A 11 20.02 -46.97 -4.16
CA HIS A 11 19.62 -46.36 -5.43
C HIS A 11 18.17 -45.83 -5.42
N SER A 12 17.26 -46.54 -4.74
CA SER A 12 15.85 -46.13 -4.64
C SER A 12 15.61 -44.93 -3.71
N GLN A 13 16.50 -44.71 -2.72
CA GLN A 13 16.43 -43.56 -1.82
C GLN A 13 17.00 -42.29 -2.46
N ALA A 14 18.07 -42.41 -3.25
CA ALA A 14 18.64 -41.28 -3.98
C ALA A 14 17.67 -40.71 -5.03
N LEU A 15 16.91 -41.57 -5.71
CA LEU A 15 15.91 -41.15 -6.70
C LEU A 15 14.71 -40.43 -6.04
N ARG A 16 14.32 -40.80 -4.82
CA ARG A 16 13.27 -40.09 -4.06
C ARG A 16 13.71 -38.70 -3.56
N ALA A 17 14.98 -38.54 -3.19
CA ALA A 17 15.53 -37.24 -2.80
C ALA A 17 15.54 -36.26 -3.99
N ILE A 18 15.83 -36.75 -5.20
CA ILE A 18 15.81 -35.94 -6.42
C ILE A 18 14.36 -35.61 -6.84
N GLN A 19 13.40 -36.53 -6.65
CA GLN A 19 11.97 -36.25 -6.90
C GLN A 19 11.35 -35.27 -5.90
N GLN A 20 11.78 -35.28 -4.63
CA GLN A 20 11.36 -34.25 -3.66
C GLN A 20 12.01 -32.89 -3.94
N ALA A 21 13.24 -32.87 -4.45
CA ALA A 21 13.89 -31.63 -4.90
C ALA A 21 13.29 -31.07 -6.20
N ALA A 22 12.68 -31.90 -7.04
CA ALA A 22 12.08 -31.50 -8.32
C ALA A 22 10.56 -31.27 -8.28
N GLY A 23 9.89 -31.55 -7.16
CA GLY A 23 8.42 -31.58 -7.05
C GLY A 23 7.76 -30.53 -6.15
N GLY A 24 8.52 -29.56 -5.62
CA GLY A 24 8.04 -28.66 -4.57
C GLY A 24 8.18 -27.18 -4.87
N GLY A 25 8.15 -26.78 -6.14
CA GLY A 25 8.00 -25.38 -6.53
C GLY A 25 6.62 -24.88 -6.10
N GLN A 26 6.46 -24.59 -4.81
CA GLN A 26 5.39 -23.75 -4.32
C GLN A 26 5.45 -22.49 -5.20
N PRO A 27 4.40 -22.16 -5.97
CA PRO A 27 4.38 -20.88 -6.67
C PRO A 27 4.68 -19.82 -5.60
N PRO A 28 5.54 -18.83 -5.90
CA PRO A 28 5.83 -17.76 -4.95
C PRO A 28 4.47 -17.24 -4.49
N GLN A 29 4.16 -17.41 -3.21
CA GLN A 29 2.93 -16.92 -2.65
C GLN A 29 2.95 -15.44 -2.96
N ALA A 30 1.99 -15.01 -3.79
CA ALA A 30 1.84 -13.61 -4.14
C ALA A 30 1.88 -12.83 -2.82
N PRO A 31 2.70 -11.78 -2.71
CA PRO A 31 2.79 -11.02 -1.47
C PRO A 31 1.37 -10.68 -1.06
N GLU A 32 1.06 -10.96 0.21
CA GLU A 32 -0.23 -10.64 0.79
C GLU A 32 -0.61 -9.23 0.35
N SER A 33 -1.85 -9.06 -0.07
CA SER A 33 -2.39 -7.81 -0.56
C SER A 33 -2.32 -6.75 0.56
N GLY A 34 -1.12 -6.21 0.77
CA GLY A 34 -0.91 -5.01 1.54
C GLY A 34 -1.77 -3.92 0.91
N THR A 35 -2.31 -3.04 1.77
CA THR A 35 -3.14 -1.90 1.39
C THR A 35 -2.72 -1.38 0.02
N GLY A 36 -3.58 -1.55 -0.99
CA GLY A 36 -3.22 -1.19 -2.36
C GLY A 36 -2.95 0.31 -2.48
N PHE A 37 -2.26 0.70 -3.55
CA PHE A 37 -2.11 2.13 -3.85
C PHE A 37 -3.47 2.84 -3.91
N ALA A 38 -4.49 2.20 -4.49
CA ALA A 38 -5.85 2.74 -4.55
C ALA A 38 -6.49 2.92 -3.17
N ASP A 39 -6.29 1.98 -2.25
CA ASP A 39 -6.80 2.08 -0.87
C ASP A 39 -6.10 3.21 -0.10
N THR A 40 -4.78 3.33 -0.29
CA THR A 40 -3.98 4.41 0.31
C THR A 40 -4.42 5.77 -0.22
N LEU A 41 -4.60 5.89 -1.54
CA LEU A 41 -5.09 7.10 -2.18
C LEU A 41 -6.49 7.49 -1.67
N LYS A 42 -7.38 6.50 -1.55
CA LYS A 42 -8.72 6.71 -1.00
C LYS A 42 -8.67 7.21 0.44
N ARG A 43 -7.75 6.69 1.25
CA ARG A 43 -7.53 7.16 2.63
C ARG A 43 -7.06 8.61 2.64
N VAL A 44 -6.03 8.95 1.86
CA VAL A 44 -5.51 10.33 1.77
C VAL A 44 -6.59 11.33 1.34
N ILE A 45 -7.45 10.96 0.39
CA ILE A 45 -8.60 11.80 -0.01
C ILE A 45 -9.57 11.99 1.16
N GLY A 46 -9.85 10.93 1.92
CA GLY A 46 -10.68 10.99 3.12
C GLY A 46 -10.07 11.89 4.17
N ASP A 47 -8.79 11.70 4.49
CA ASP A 47 -8.04 12.48 5.48
C ASP A 47 -8.02 13.97 5.11
N ALA A 48 -7.78 14.31 3.83
CA ALA A 48 -7.82 15.69 3.36
C ALA A 48 -9.21 16.32 3.49
N SER A 49 -10.28 15.54 3.25
CA SER A 49 -11.66 16.00 3.46
C SER A 49 -11.98 16.22 4.94
N GLU A 50 -11.44 15.38 5.82
CA GLU A 50 -11.63 15.50 7.27
C GLU A 50 -10.93 16.75 7.80
N LEU A 51 -9.68 16.99 7.40
CA LEU A 51 -8.94 18.22 7.72
C LEU A 51 -9.66 19.48 7.24
N GLN A 52 -10.27 19.44 6.04
CA GLN A 52 -11.08 20.54 5.55
C GLN A 52 -12.28 20.83 6.47
N VAL A 53 -13.00 19.78 6.90
CA VAL A 53 -14.14 19.94 7.83
C VAL A 53 -13.66 20.42 9.21
N GLU A 54 -12.54 19.91 9.70
CA GLU A 54 -11.93 20.34 10.96
C GLU A 54 -11.56 21.83 10.93
N SER A 55 -10.89 22.29 9.86
CA SER A 55 -10.56 23.71 9.70
C SER A 55 -11.80 24.60 9.71
N GLN A 56 -12.89 24.18 9.05
CA GLN A 56 -14.15 24.92 9.04
C GLN A 56 -14.78 24.96 10.44
N ASN A 57 -14.79 23.83 11.15
CA ASN A 57 -15.30 23.77 12.51
C ASN A 57 -14.49 24.66 13.47
N ALA A 58 -13.17 24.70 13.32
CA ALA A 58 -12.29 25.56 14.11
C ALA A 58 -12.58 27.04 13.84
N ILE A 59 -12.77 27.43 12.58
CA ILE A 59 -13.19 28.79 12.19
C ILE A 59 -14.53 29.12 12.83
N ASP A 60 -15.52 28.24 12.71
CA ASP A 60 -16.88 28.47 13.21
C ASP A 60 -16.90 28.55 14.75
N ALA A 61 -16.11 27.74 15.45
CA ALA A 61 -15.94 27.80 16.89
C ALA A 61 -15.34 29.15 17.32
N PHE A 62 -14.28 29.60 16.64
CA PHE A 62 -13.63 30.87 16.93
C PHE A 62 -14.57 32.06 16.71
N VAL A 63 -15.31 32.08 15.59
CA VAL A 63 -16.26 33.16 15.27
C VAL A 63 -17.44 33.19 16.25
N ARG A 64 -17.85 32.03 16.79
CA ARG A 64 -18.90 31.93 17.83
C ARG A 64 -18.41 32.33 19.23
N GLY A 65 -17.11 32.54 19.41
CA GLY A 65 -16.50 32.87 20.70
C GLY A 65 -16.36 31.66 21.63
N ASP A 66 -16.35 30.44 21.08
CA ASP A 66 -15.97 29.24 21.82
C ASP A 66 -14.51 29.38 22.32
N PRO A 67 -14.09 28.66 23.40
CA PRO A 67 -12.75 28.79 23.99
C PRO A 67 -11.67 28.10 23.13
N ILE A 68 -11.53 28.53 21.88
CA ILE A 68 -10.47 28.13 20.94
C ILE A 68 -9.57 29.33 20.64
N GLU A 69 -8.27 29.07 20.62
CA GLU A 69 -7.28 30.10 20.36
C GLU A 69 -7.05 30.26 18.85
N ILE A 70 -6.77 31.50 18.42
CA ILE A 70 -6.57 31.81 16.98
C ILE A 70 -5.46 30.98 16.34
N HIS A 71 -4.40 30.64 17.08
CA HIS A 71 -3.30 29.83 16.54
C HIS A 71 -3.73 28.41 16.20
N GLN A 72 -4.73 27.85 16.89
CA GLN A 72 -5.29 26.53 16.59
C GLN A 72 -6.10 26.57 15.30
N VAL A 73 -6.87 27.64 15.09
CA VAL A 73 -7.60 27.87 13.83
C VAL A 73 -6.62 27.99 12.67
N MET A 74 -5.56 28.80 12.83
CA MET A 74 -4.54 28.98 11.79
C MET A 74 -3.82 27.66 11.49
N ALA A 75 -3.50 26.86 12.51
CA ALA A 75 -2.88 25.55 12.32
C ALA A 75 -3.81 24.59 11.53
N ALA A 76 -5.09 24.51 11.90
CA ALA A 76 -6.06 23.65 11.21
C ALA A 76 -6.26 24.07 9.75
N VAL A 77 -6.30 25.38 9.48
CA VAL A 77 -6.41 25.92 8.11
C VAL A 77 -5.15 25.62 7.29
N GLU A 78 -3.97 25.79 7.87
CA GLU A 78 -2.69 25.49 7.21
C GLU A 78 -2.57 24.00 6.88
N GLU A 79 -2.93 23.13 7.82
CA GLU A 79 -2.89 21.67 7.64
C GLU A 79 -3.85 21.21 6.53
N ALA A 80 -5.08 21.73 6.53
CA ALA A 80 -6.05 21.48 5.45
C ALA A 80 -5.54 21.99 4.09
N GLY A 81 -4.88 23.15 4.06
CA GLY A 81 -4.26 23.73 2.86
C GLY A 81 -3.17 22.83 2.27
N ILE A 82 -2.21 22.42 3.10
CA ILE A 82 -1.10 21.54 2.69
C ILE A 82 -1.62 20.18 2.21
N ALA A 83 -2.61 19.60 2.90
CA ALA A 83 -3.22 18.33 2.50
C ALA A 83 -3.91 18.42 1.13
N LEU A 84 -4.60 19.54 0.87
CA LEU A 84 -5.24 19.79 -0.42
C LEU A 84 -4.21 19.97 -1.55
N GLU A 85 -3.14 20.73 -1.31
CA GLU A 85 -2.05 20.89 -2.28
C GLU A 85 -1.43 19.55 -2.66
N LEU A 86 -1.16 18.71 -1.66
CA LEU A 86 -0.67 17.35 -1.89
C LEU A 86 -1.64 16.53 -2.77
N LEU A 87 -2.94 16.61 -2.50
CA LEU A 87 -3.94 15.90 -3.28
C LEU A 87 -4.00 16.38 -4.73
N ILE A 88 -3.85 17.69 -4.97
CA ILE A 88 -3.79 18.28 -6.31
C ILE A 88 -2.58 17.72 -7.06
N GLU A 89 -1.42 17.66 -6.41
CA GLU A 89 -0.21 17.08 -7.02
C GLU A 89 -0.41 15.61 -7.38
N ILE A 90 -1.00 14.82 -6.50
CA ILE A 90 -1.31 13.41 -6.79
C ILE A 90 -2.28 13.30 -7.97
N ARG A 91 -3.35 14.11 -8.02
CA ARG A 91 -4.29 14.15 -9.14
C ARG A 91 -3.58 14.46 -10.46
N ASN A 92 -2.66 15.43 -10.45
CA ASN A 92 -1.89 15.82 -11.63
C ASN A 92 -1.03 14.65 -12.12
N ARG A 93 -0.29 13.99 -11.21
CA ARG A 93 0.55 12.82 -11.52
C ARG A 93 -0.24 11.64 -12.04
N LEU A 94 -1.43 11.37 -11.49
CA LEU A 94 -2.30 10.29 -11.97
C LEU A 94 -2.84 10.59 -13.38
N THR A 95 -3.20 11.84 -13.64
CA THR A 95 -3.64 12.27 -14.98
C THR A 95 -2.51 12.14 -15.99
N GLU A 96 -1.29 12.51 -15.61
CA GLU A 96 -0.09 12.34 -16.42
C GLU A 96 0.21 10.86 -16.70
N ALA A 97 0.23 10.02 -15.66
CA ALA A 97 0.46 8.59 -15.79
C ALA A 97 -0.56 7.93 -16.74
N TYR A 98 -1.84 8.32 -16.62
CA TYR A 98 -2.88 7.84 -17.53
C TYR A 98 -2.60 8.23 -18.99
N ARG A 99 -2.20 9.49 -19.25
CA ARG A 99 -1.82 9.96 -20.59
C ARG A 99 -0.62 9.19 -21.14
N THR A 100 0.41 8.97 -20.32
CA THR A 100 1.62 8.23 -20.72
C THR A 100 1.31 6.79 -21.12
N VAL A 101 0.47 6.08 -20.34
CA VAL A 101 0.06 4.70 -20.64
C VAL A 101 -0.68 4.61 -21.98
N ILE A 102 -1.51 5.59 -22.32
CA ILE A 102 -2.20 5.63 -23.63
C ILE A 102 -1.22 5.89 -24.77
N GLN A 103 -0.24 6.77 -24.57
CA GLN A 103 0.76 7.08 -25.60
C GLN A 103 1.71 5.91 -25.90
N MET A 104 2.01 5.06 -24.92
CA MET A 104 2.87 3.87 -25.12
C MET A 104 2.19 2.74 -25.90
N GLN A 105 0.86 2.74 -26.01
CA GLN A 105 0.09 1.67 -26.67
C GLN A 105 -0.19 1.94 -28.16
N ASN A 106 0.08 3.16 -28.63
CA ASN A 106 -0.01 3.56 -30.04
C ASN A 106 1.37 3.52 -30.71
#